data_AF-A0A2Z6PEM7-F1
#
_entry.id   AF-A0A2Z6PEM7-F1
#
_cell.length_a   1.000
_cell.length_b   1.000
_cell.length_c   1.000
_cell.angle_alpha   90.00
_cell.angle_beta   90.00
_cell.angle_gamma   90.00
#
_symmetry.space_group_name_H-M   'P 1'
#
loop_
_entity.id
_entity.type
_entity.pdbx_description
1 polymer ?
#
loop_
_entity_poly.entity_id
_entity_poly.type
_entity_poly.pdbx_seq_one_letter_code
_entity_poly.pdbx_strand_id
1 'polypeptide(L)'
;MQSFKLRTLLFYPPPFTSNSFQSFLCSFSTTALSSSKTQYSKETTSLYNFLNSNAKLPKSQSIFISKRASRATFPQRPLSVINFFEQNGFSETQIHTIVRQRVQLLFSDVDKTLKPKFELFRQLGFEGSDLRDFISKHPTVLTASLNKTLVPSVEAIKKIVWNDKERIQVLSKCGWILPKYQLFVANVAFLESFGIVGDQVVILLKRHSRLLVSSKATIRKYVLQAEELGFNQNSRMLIHGLHTICALSHKTFKKKLDLIQCFGFSKDESMLMFKRAPALLRTSEKKLKVGIEFFLHTVMLPKSILVNRPVILMYSIEDRVFPRYRVFQLLKSQNLCKKGPSFVSMLCYSEDMFLDKFLSKFKENAEALLIAYKGHLLEA
;
A
#
# COMPACT_ATOMS: atom_id res chain seq x y z
N MET A 1 24.07 -21.06 25.13
CA MET A 1 23.95 -21.73 23.82
C MET A 1 22.48 -22.04 23.55
N GLN A 2 21.83 -21.25 22.69
CA GLN A 2 20.67 -21.65 21.88
C GLN A 2 20.53 -20.58 20.79
N SER A 3 20.98 -20.94 19.59
CA SER A 3 21.04 -20.09 18.41
C SER A 3 19.63 -19.86 17.84
N PHE A 4 19.18 -18.61 17.80
CA PHE A 4 17.98 -18.23 17.05
C PHE A 4 18.38 -17.57 15.74
N LYS A 5 18.33 -18.36 14.66
CA LYS A 5 18.35 -17.86 13.29
C LYS A 5 17.08 -17.04 13.04
N LEU A 6 17.22 -15.75 12.75
CA LEU A 6 16.13 -14.93 12.21
C LEU A 6 16.55 -14.43 10.81
N ARG A 7 15.83 -14.95 9.82
CA ARG A 7 15.95 -14.59 8.41
C ARG A 7 15.67 -13.09 8.23
N THR A 8 16.56 -12.44 7.48
CA THR A 8 16.44 -11.09 6.93
C THR A 8 15.12 -10.94 6.18
N LEU A 9 14.17 -10.20 6.76
CA LEU A 9 12.93 -9.83 6.10
C LEU A 9 13.09 -8.44 5.49
N LEU A 10 13.31 -8.40 4.18
CA LEU A 10 13.07 -7.21 3.37
C LEU A 10 11.65 -6.70 3.65
N PHE A 11 11.55 -5.44 4.07
CA PHE A 11 10.29 -4.75 4.38
C PHE A 11 9.39 -4.65 3.13
N TYR A 12 8.64 -5.71 2.85
CA TYR A 12 7.39 -5.63 2.11
C TYR A 12 6.25 -5.31 3.08
N PRO A 13 5.32 -4.41 2.73
CA PRO A 13 4.07 -4.29 3.48
C PRO A 13 3.35 -5.65 3.42
N PRO A 14 2.71 -6.12 4.51
CA PRO A 14 1.96 -7.36 4.47
C PRO A 14 0.83 -7.23 3.43
N PRO A 15 0.53 -8.30 2.66
CA PRO A 15 -0.73 -8.35 1.95
C PRO A 15 -1.84 -8.33 3.00
N PHE A 16 -2.60 -7.23 3.04
CA PHE A 16 -3.85 -7.21 3.80
C PHE A 16 -4.77 -8.27 3.21
N THR A 17 -4.96 -9.36 3.94
CA THR A 17 -6.00 -10.35 3.69
C THR A 17 -7.36 -9.72 4.00
N SER A 18 -7.99 -9.11 3.00
CA SER A 18 -9.40 -8.73 3.12
C SER A 18 -10.30 -9.90 2.71
N ASN A 19 -10.57 -10.79 3.66
CA ASN A 19 -11.79 -11.60 3.61
C ASN A 19 -12.94 -10.74 4.13
N SER A 20 -13.66 -10.09 3.23
CA SER A 20 -15.03 -9.68 3.47
C SER A 20 -15.79 -9.62 2.14
N PHE A 21 -16.22 -10.80 1.67
CA PHE A 21 -17.32 -10.88 0.71
C PHE A 21 -18.59 -10.42 1.43
N GLN A 22 -18.88 -9.12 1.38
CA GLN A 22 -20.20 -8.61 1.74
C GLN A 22 -21.06 -8.71 0.48
N SER A 23 -21.86 -9.77 0.43
CA SER A 23 -22.89 -9.99 -0.57
C SER A 23 -23.91 -8.85 -0.51
N PHE A 24 -23.96 -8.02 -1.55
CA PHE A 24 -25.16 -7.22 -1.80
C PHE A 24 -26.26 -8.17 -2.31
N LEU A 25 -27.15 -8.57 -1.41
CA LEU A 25 -28.45 -9.10 -1.80
C LEU A 25 -29.28 -7.91 -2.28
N CYS A 26 -29.45 -7.77 -3.60
CA CYS A 26 -30.48 -6.90 -4.14
C CYS A 26 -31.81 -7.66 -4.04
N SER A 27 -32.71 -7.15 -3.20
CA SER A 27 -34.11 -7.53 -3.14
C SER A 27 -34.82 -6.91 -4.34
N PHE A 28 -35.34 -7.73 -5.27
CA PHE A 28 -36.37 -7.27 -6.20
C PHE A 28 -37.38 -8.38 -6.50
N SER A 29 -38.63 -7.93 -6.57
CA SER A 29 -39.88 -8.65 -6.54
C SER A 29 -40.08 -9.66 -7.67
N THR A 30 -40.69 -10.79 -7.32
CA THR A 30 -41.13 -11.83 -8.25
C THR A 30 -42.39 -11.41 -8.98
N THR A 31 -42.28 -11.10 -10.26
CA THR A 31 -43.39 -11.25 -11.22
C THR A 31 -43.11 -12.50 -12.06
N ALA A 32 -44.00 -13.48 -11.95
CA ALA A 32 -43.89 -14.76 -12.63
C ALA A 32 -44.00 -14.58 -14.15
N LEU A 33 -43.03 -15.12 -14.90
CA LEU A 33 -43.18 -15.37 -16.33
C LEU A 33 -42.75 -16.80 -16.63
N SER A 34 -43.73 -17.66 -16.90
CA SER A 34 -43.57 -19.05 -17.26
C SER A 34 -43.51 -19.22 -18.78
N SER A 35 -42.31 -19.45 -19.32
CA SER A 35 -42.06 -20.24 -20.57
C SER A 35 -40.60 -20.10 -21.04
N SER A 36 -39.61 -20.54 -20.25
CA SER A 36 -38.21 -20.46 -20.72
C SER A 36 -37.21 -21.46 -20.12
N LYS A 37 -37.62 -22.50 -19.41
CA LYS A 37 -36.65 -23.41 -18.76
C LYS A 37 -35.82 -24.28 -19.73
N THR A 38 -36.33 -24.54 -20.95
CA THR A 38 -35.76 -25.52 -21.89
C THR A 38 -34.71 -24.96 -22.85
N GLN A 39 -34.74 -23.66 -23.16
CA GLN A 39 -33.77 -23.00 -24.05
C GLN A 39 -32.54 -22.52 -23.27
N TYR A 40 -32.74 -22.04 -22.04
CA TYR A 40 -31.70 -21.57 -21.13
C TYR A 40 -30.73 -22.69 -20.70
N SER A 41 -31.19 -23.93 -20.56
CA SER A 41 -30.35 -25.07 -20.17
C SER A 41 -29.43 -25.56 -21.30
N LYS A 42 -29.86 -25.42 -22.57
CA LYS A 42 -29.07 -25.82 -23.75
C LYS A 42 -27.91 -24.85 -24.02
N GLU A 43 -28.15 -23.54 -23.95
CA GLU A 43 -27.10 -22.52 -24.17
C GLU A 43 -26.02 -22.56 -23.07
N THR A 44 -26.41 -22.78 -21.82
CA THR A 44 -25.49 -22.89 -20.69
C THR A 44 -24.57 -24.13 -20.82
N THR A 45 -25.11 -25.25 -21.28
CA THR A 45 -24.35 -26.50 -21.50
C THR A 45 -23.42 -26.38 -22.72
N SER A 46 -23.86 -25.71 -23.78
CA SER A 46 -23.05 -25.44 -24.98
C SER A 46 -21.84 -24.55 -24.70
N LEU A 47 -22.03 -23.45 -23.96
CA LEU A 47 -20.94 -22.55 -23.57
C LEU A 47 -19.94 -23.24 -22.63
N TYR A 48 -20.41 -24.05 -21.70
CA TYR A 48 -19.54 -24.84 -20.81
C TYR A 48 -18.62 -25.77 -21.61
N ASN A 49 -19.19 -26.57 -22.51
CA ASN A 49 -18.42 -27.50 -23.33
C ASN A 49 -17.44 -26.75 -24.24
N PHE A 50 -17.88 -25.63 -24.82
CA PHE A 50 -17.02 -24.78 -25.65
C PHE A 50 -15.82 -24.21 -24.87
N LEU A 51 -16.04 -23.71 -23.66
CA LEU A 51 -14.98 -23.14 -22.83
C LEU A 51 -14.01 -24.20 -22.28
N ASN A 52 -14.54 -25.39 -21.96
CA ASN A 52 -13.74 -26.50 -21.44
C ASN A 52 -12.88 -27.15 -22.54
N SER A 53 -13.42 -27.31 -23.76
CA SER A 53 -12.72 -27.98 -24.86
C SER A 53 -11.84 -27.04 -25.69
N ASN A 54 -12.28 -25.81 -25.97
CA ASN A 54 -11.57 -24.93 -26.91
C ASN A 54 -10.78 -23.81 -26.22
N ALA A 55 -11.25 -23.31 -25.08
CA ALA A 55 -10.64 -22.18 -24.38
C ALA A 55 -9.69 -22.58 -23.25
N LYS A 56 -9.43 -23.90 -23.09
CA LYS A 56 -8.58 -24.50 -22.04
C LYS A 56 -8.90 -24.02 -20.61
N LEU A 57 -10.12 -23.54 -20.36
CA LEU A 57 -10.49 -23.04 -19.04
C LEU A 57 -10.75 -24.22 -18.08
N PRO A 58 -10.29 -24.14 -16.80
CA PRO A 58 -10.56 -25.19 -15.82
C PRO A 58 -12.06 -25.47 -15.70
N LYS A 59 -12.43 -26.75 -15.55
CA LYS A 59 -13.83 -27.20 -15.46
C LYS A 59 -14.66 -26.37 -14.47
N SER A 60 -14.13 -26.08 -13.29
CA SER A 60 -14.77 -25.27 -12.25
C SER A 60 -15.05 -23.83 -12.70
N GLN A 61 -14.12 -23.25 -13.46
CA GLN A 61 -14.23 -21.91 -14.00
C GLN A 61 -15.21 -21.85 -15.19
N SER A 62 -15.18 -22.85 -16.08
CA SER A 62 -16.13 -22.96 -17.20
C SER A 62 -17.57 -23.07 -16.70
N ILE A 63 -17.82 -23.83 -15.62
CA ILE A 63 -19.14 -23.88 -14.96
C ILE A 63 -19.53 -22.52 -14.38
N PHE A 64 -18.61 -21.85 -13.67
CA PHE A 64 -18.86 -20.53 -13.09
C PHE A 64 -19.22 -19.48 -14.16
N ILE A 65 -18.45 -19.45 -15.25
CA ILE A 65 -18.69 -18.56 -16.38
C ILE A 65 -20.04 -18.85 -17.01
N SER A 66 -20.35 -20.11 -17.30
CA SER A 66 -21.59 -20.48 -17.99
C SER A 66 -22.82 -20.09 -17.16
N LYS A 67 -22.80 -20.33 -15.84
CA LYS A 67 -23.87 -19.90 -14.92
C LYS A 67 -24.03 -18.39 -14.78
N ARG A 68 -22.96 -17.63 -15.03
CA ARG A 68 -22.97 -16.16 -14.94
C ARG A 68 -23.32 -15.53 -16.29
N ALA A 69 -22.90 -16.18 -17.38
CA ALA A 69 -23.17 -15.78 -18.74
C ALA A 69 -24.64 -16.04 -19.11
N SER A 70 -25.25 -17.12 -18.63
CA SER A 70 -26.68 -17.43 -18.86
C SER A 70 -27.66 -16.39 -18.29
N ARG A 71 -27.16 -15.40 -17.55
CA ARG A 71 -27.95 -14.29 -16.98
C ARG A 71 -27.85 -13.00 -17.81
N ALA A 72 -27.08 -12.98 -18.89
CA ALA A 72 -26.90 -11.81 -19.74
C ALA A 72 -26.68 -12.19 -21.21
N THR A 73 -27.11 -11.34 -22.13
CA THR A 73 -26.92 -11.50 -23.57
C THR A 73 -25.52 -11.07 -23.98
N PHE A 74 -24.76 -11.96 -24.63
CA PHE A 74 -23.38 -11.70 -25.02
C PHE A 74 -23.15 -11.97 -26.52
N PRO A 75 -22.77 -10.96 -27.31
CA PRO A 75 -22.75 -11.06 -28.78
C PRO A 75 -21.42 -11.54 -29.41
N GLN A 76 -20.35 -11.80 -28.65
CA GLN A 76 -19.00 -12.04 -29.20
C GLN A 76 -18.38 -13.40 -28.79
N ARG A 77 -17.49 -13.95 -29.65
CA ARG A 77 -16.86 -15.27 -29.49
C ARG A 77 -15.69 -15.27 -28.48
N PRO A 78 -15.73 -16.06 -27.38
CA PRO A 78 -14.70 -16.08 -26.33
C PRO A 78 -13.26 -16.37 -26.77
N LEU A 79 -13.07 -17.14 -27.86
CA LEU A 79 -11.74 -17.48 -28.36
C LEU A 79 -10.97 -16.27 -28.90
N SER A 80 -11.66 -15.29 -29.50
CA SER A 80 -11.01 -14.08 -30.03
C SER A 80 -10.31 -13.29 -28.92
N VAL A 81 -10.96 -13.17 -27.76
CA VAL A 81 -10.42 -12.49 -26.58
C VAL A 81 -9.25 -13.26 -25.99
N ILE A 82 -9.35 -14.58 -25.88
CA ILE A 82 -8.27 -15.43 -25.35
C ILE A 82 -7.04 -15.35 -26.25
N ASN A 83 -7.21 -15.55 -27.56
CA ASN A 83 -6.13 -15.43 -28.53
C ASN A 83 -5.51 -14.03 -28.49
N PHE A 84 -6.31 -12.97 -28.32
CA PHE A 84 -5.78 -11.62 -28.17
C PHE A 84 -4.88 -11.47 -26.93
N PHE A 85 -5.29 -12.01 -25.78
CA PHE A 85 -4.43 -11.99 -24.58
C PHE A 85 -3.15 -12.82 -24.79
N GLU A 86 -3.24 -14.01 -25.40
CA GLU A 86 -2.07 -14.85 -25.71
C GLU A 86 -1.09 -14.13 -26.66
N GLN A 87 -1.59 -13.49 -27.71
CA GLN A 87 -0.78 -12.69 -28.65
C GLN A 87 -0.10 -11.48 -27.98
N ASN A 88 -0.68 -10.95 -26.89
CA ASN A 88 -0.05 -9.91 -26.06
C ASN A 88 0.85 -10.49 -24.96
N GLY A 89 1.13 -11.80 -25.00
CA GLY A 89 2.09 -12.50 -24.14
C GLY A 89 1.55 -12.83 -22.74
N PHE A 90 0.24 -12.82 -22.52
CA PHE A 90 -0.34 -13.24 -21.23
C PHE A 90 -0.23 -14.74 -21.07
N SER A 91 0.12 -15.18 -19.86
CA SER A 91 0.09 -16.61 -19.53
C SER A 91 -1.34 -17.10 -19.37
N GLU A 92 -1.54 -18.40 -19.57
CA GLU A 92 -2.81 -19.08 -19.31
C GLU A 92 -3.36 -18.77 -17.90
N THR A 93 -2.49 -18.78 -16.88
CA THR A 93 -2.84 -18.44 -15.50
C THR A 93 -3.32 -17.00 -15.32
N GLN A 94 -2.71 -16.03 -16.02
CA GLN A 94 -3.14 -14.63 -16.01
C GLN A 94 -4.51 -14.48 -16.69
N ILE A 95 -4.71 -15.12 -17.85
CA ILE A 95 -5.98 -15.10 -18.60
C ILE A 95 -7.11 -15.67 -17.73
N HIS A 96 -6.90 -16.83 -17.11
CA HIS A 96 -7.87 -17.41 -16.18
C HIS A 96 -8.22 -16.46 -15.04
N THR A 97 -7.22 -15.79 -14.46
CA THR A 97 -7.42 -14.85 -13.36
C THR A 97 -8.27 -13.65 -13.79
N ILE A 98 -7.94 -13.04 -14.93
CA ILE A 98 -8.67 -11.89 -15.50
C ILE A 98 -10.13 -12.27 -15.78
N VAL A 99 -10.35 -13.39 -16.47
CA VAL A 99 -11.68 -13.87 -16.85
C VAL A 99 -12.51 -14.22 -15.62
N ARG A 100 -11.92 -14.87 -14.61
CA ARG A 100 -12.61 -15.20 -13.35
C ARG A 100 -13.11 -13.95 -12.65
N GLN A 101 -12.28 -12.90 -12.61
CA GLN A 101 -12.66 -11.64 -11.98
C GLN A 101 -13.69 -10.87 -12.82
N ARG A 102 -13.60 -10.92 -14.15
CA ARG A 102 -14.45 -10.13 -15.07
C ARG A 102 -14.89 -10.97 -16.27
N VAL A 103 -15.86 -11.85 -16.03
CA VAL A 103 -16.40 -12.79 -17.04
C VAL A 103 -16.88 -12.09 -18.32
N GLN A 104 -17.44 -10.89 -18.21
CA GLN A 104 -17.90 -10.10 -19.36
C GLN A 104 -16.79 -9.76 -20.38
N LEU A 105 -15.51 -9.82 -19.99
CA LEU A 105 -14.39 -9.54 -20.89
C LEU A 105 -14.29 -10.59 -22.00
N LEU A 106 -14.66 -11.85 -21.74
CA LEU A 106 -14.68 -12.91 -22.75
C LEU A 106 -15.58 -12.57 -23.95
N PHE A 107 -16.55 -11.69 -23.74
CA PHE A 107 -17.55 -11.34 -24.74
C PHE A 107 -17.37 -9.90 -25.24
N SER A 108 -16.19 -9.31 -25.02
CA SER A 108 -15.86 -7.98 -25.51
C SER A 108 -15.38 -8.04 -26.96
N ASP A 109 -15.69 -7.00 -27.71
CA ASP A 109 -15.11 -6.80 -29.04
C ASP A 109 -13.63 -6.44 -28.92
N VAL A 110 -12.75 -7.28 -29.48
CA VAL A 110 -11.29 -7.10 -29.36
C VAL A 110 -10.86 -5.77 -29.99
N ASP A 111 -11.32 -5.48 -31.20
CA ASP A 111 -10.86 -4.34 -32.00
C ASP A 111 -11.45 -3.02 -31.49
N LYS A 112 -12.73 -3.01 -31.15
CA LYS A 112 -13.44 -1.80 -30.73
C LYS A 112 -13.33 -1.52 -29.23
N THR A 113 -13.06 -2.54 -28.41
CA THR A 113 -13.07 -2.40 -26.93
C THR A 113 -11.71 -2.64 -26.29
N LEU A 114 -11.04 -3.76 -26.59
CA LEU A 114 -9.82 -4.15 -25.86
C LEU A 114 -8.58 -3.44 -26.40
N LYS A 115 -8.35 -3.48 -27.72
CA LYS A 115 -7.20 -2.84 -28.37
C LYS A 115 -7.05 -1.35 -28.00
N PRO A 116 -8.10 -0.51 -28.05
CA PRO A 116 -7.98 0.90 -27.69
C PRO A 116 -7.61 1.13 -26.22
N LYS A 117 -8.04 0.25 -25.30
CA LYS A 117 -7.69 0.36 -23.87
C LYS A 117 -6.25 -0.07 -23.63
N PHE A 118 -5.78 -1.11 -24.29
CA PHE A 118 -4.37 -1.51 -24.25
C PHE A 118 -3.47 -0.38 -24.77
N GLU A 119 -3.88 0.27 -25.86
CA GLU A 119 -3.15 1.39 -26.43
C GLU A 119 -3.05 2.57 -25.46
N LEU A 120 -4.14 2.92 -24.78
CA LEU A 120 -4.10 3.95 -23.73
C LEU A 120 -3.07 3.63 -22.64
N PHE A 121 -2.97 2.37 -22.20
CA PHE A 121 -2.00 1.99 -21.18
C PHE A 121 -0.56 1.96 -21.72
N ARG A 122 -0.36 1.60 -22.98
CA ARG A 122 0.96 1.75 -23.63
C ARG A 122 1.40 3.21 -23.70
N GLN A 123 0.51 4.12 -24.07
CA GLN A 123 0.77 5.56 -24.07
C GLN A 123 1.07 6.13 -22.67
N LEU A 124 0.66 5.42 -21.61
CA LEU A 124 1.04 5.75 -20.23
C LEU A 124 2.42 5.22 -19.82
N GLY A 125 3.08 4.47 -20.69
CA GLY A 125 4.38 3.84 -20.45
C GLY A 125 4.30 2.42 -19.88
N PHE A 126 3.14 1.76 -19.92
CA PHE A 126 3.05 0.33 -19.59
C PHE A 126 3.41 -0.52 -20.81
N GLU A 127 4.50 -1.27 -20.70
CA GLU A 127 4.99 -2.14 -21.77
C GLU A 127 5.31 -3.55 -21.26
N GLY A 128 5.44 -4.51 -22.18
CA GLY A 128 5.91 -5.86 -21.88
C GLY A 128 5.23 -6.51 -20.67
N SER A 129 6.04 -6.97 -19.71
CA SER A 129 5.56 -7.58 -18.46
C SER A 129 4.77 -6.61 -17.58
N ASP A 130 5.12 -5.32 -17.56
CA ASP A 130 4.47 -4.35 -16.68
C ASP A 130 3.01 -4.11 -17.08
N LEU A 131 2.72 -4.06 -18.39
CA LEU A 131 1.35 -4.00 -18.91
C LEU A 131 0.54 -5.23 -18.51
N ARG A 132 1.12 -6.43 -18.67
CA ARG A 132 0.45 -7.69 -18.31
C ARG A 132 0.16 -7.77 -16.83
N ASP A 133 1.12 -7.38 -16.00
CA ASP A 133 0.99 -7.33 -14.55
C ASP A 133 -0.09 -6.34 -14.12
N PHE A 134 -0.08 -5.14 -14.71
CA PHE A 134 -1.06 -4.11 -14.43
C PHE A 134 -2.48 -4.59 -14.74
N ILE A 135 -2.70 -5.13 -15.94
CA ILE A 135 -4.02 -5.61 -16.37
C ILE A 135 -4.47 -6.82 -15.53
N SER A 136 -3.57 -7.75 -15.23
CA SER A 136 -3.88 -8.93 -14.40
C SER A 136 -4.28 -8.54 -12.98
N LYS A 137 -3.63 -7.52 -12.41
CA LYS A 137 -3.94 -6.98 -11.07
C LYS A 137 -5.23 -6.16 -11.07
N HIS A 138 -5.55 -5.46 -12.16
CA HIS A 138 -6.66 -4.50 -12.23
C HIS A 138 -7.61 -4.73 -13.43
N PRO A 139 -8.20 -5.93 -13.62
CA PRO A 139 -9.02 -6.23 -14.81
C PRO A 139 -10.28 -5.35 -14.94
N THR A 140 -10.67 -4.66 -13.87
CA THR A 140 -11.73 -3.63 -13.91
C THR A 140 -11.50 -2.53 -14.93
N VAL A 141 -10.24 -2.17 -15.20
CA VAL A 141 -9.94 -1.10 -16.15
C VAL A 141 -10.42 -1.46 -17.55
N LEU A 142 -10.38 -2.75 -17.92
CA LEU A 142 -10.86 -3.23 -19.22
C LEU A 142 -12.38 -3.25 -19.33
N THR A 143 -13.11 -3.18 -18.22
CA THR A 143 -14.59 -3.08 -18.21
C THR A 143 -15.11 -1.65 -18.18
N ALA A 144 -14.26 -0.66 -17.88
CA ALA A 144 -14.64 0.74 -17.85
C ALA A 144 -14.79 1.34 -19.26
N SER A 145 -15.56 2.41 -19.40
CA SER A 145 -15.64 3.16 -20.66
C SER A 145 -14.32 3.84 -20.96
N LEU A 146 -13.81 3.71 -22.19
CA LEU A 146 -12.57 4.39 -22.60
C LEU A 146 -12.73 5.91 -22.50
N ASN A 147 -13.70 6.47 -23.24
CA ASN A 147 -13.84 7.91 -23.39
C ASN A 147 -14.52 8.58 -22.18
N LYS A 148 -15.50 7.92 -21.55
CA LYS A 148 -16.23 8.51 -20.42
C LYS A 148 -15.52 8.34 -19.07
N THR A 149 -14.57 7.41 -18.98
CA THR A 149 -13.97 7.02 -17.70
C THR A 149 -12.45 6.98 -17.73
N LEU A 150 -11.84 6.13 -18.56
CA LEU A 150 -10.40 5.91 -18.50
C LEU A 150 -9.60 7.14 -18.94
N VAL A 151 -9.95 7.76 -20.06
CA VAL A 151 -9.25 8.96 -20.56
C VAL A 151 -9.34 10.11 -19.55
N PRO A 152 -10.53 10.54 -19.06
CA PRO A 152 -10.61 11.57 -18.02
C PRO A 152 -9.87 11.22 -16.73
N SER A 153 -9.89 9.94 -16.34
CA SER A 153 -9.21 9.47 -15.14
C SER A 153 -7.69 9.60 -15.23
N VAL A 154 -7.15 9.23 -16.39
CA VAL A 154 -5.73 9.37 -16.70
C VAL A 154 -5.31 10.83 -16.65
N GLU A 155 -6.09 11.73 -17.26
CA GLU A 155 -5.80 13.16 -17.24
C GLU A 155 -5.88 13.74 -15.81
N ALA A 156 -6.84 13.29 -14.99
CA ALA A 156 -6.90 13.67 -13.59
C ALA A 156 -5.65 13.22 -12.80
N ILE A 157 -5.17 11.99 -13.03
CA ILE A 157 -3.96 11.47 -12.38
C ILE A 157 -2.72 12.25 -12.84
N LYS A 158 -2.59 12.57 -14.13
CA LYS A 158 -1.45 13.35 -14.67
C LYS A 158 -1.34 14.74 -14.04
N LYS A 159 -2.47 15.38 -13.72
CA LYS A 159 -2.48 16.69 -13.04
C LYS A 159 -1.93 16.64 -11.61
N ILE A 160 -1.99 15.47 -10.97
CA ILE A 160 -1.54 15.27 -9.57
C ILE A 160 -0.14 14.64 -9.52
N VAL A 161 0.14 13.69 -10.42
CA VAL A 161 1.40 12.96 -10.51
C VAL A 161 2.06 13.26 -11.85
N TRP A 162 2.87 14.33 -11.86
CA TRP A 162 3.51 14.83 -13.08
C TRP A 162 4.60 13.90 -13.61
N ASN A 163 5.33 13.20 -12.72
CA ASN A 163 6.42 12.31 -13.11
C ASN A 163 5.89 10.96 -13.64
N ASP A 164 6.30 10.58 -14.86
CA ASP A 164 5.83 9.39 -15.55
C ASP A 164 6.18 8.09 -14.80
N LYS A 165 7.43 7.97 -14.34
CA LYS A 165 7.91 6.80 -13.59
C LYS A 165 7.14 6.63 -12.28
N GLU A 166 6.91 7.72 -11.56
CA GLU A 166 6.11 7.72 -10.33
C GLU A 166 4.65 7.38 -10.60
N ARG A 167 4.07 7.89 -11.70
CA ARG A 167 2.71 7.60 -12.10
C ARG A 167 2.52 6.12 -12.44
N ILE A 168 3.45 5.51 -13.17
CA ILE A 168 3.46 4.06 -13.43
C ILE A 168 3.53 3.30 -12.10
N GLN A 169 4.43 3.65 -11.19
CA GLN A 169 4.54 2.99 -9.87
C GLN A 169 3.24 3.08 -9.05
N VAL A 170 2.58 4.24 -9.09
CA VAL A 170 1.29 4.47 -8.42
C VAL A 170 0.21 3.60 -9.07
N LEU A 171 0.05 3.67 -10.39
CA LEU A 171 -0.98 2.93 -11.12
C LEU A 171 -0.77 1.42 -11.05
N SER A 172 0.46 0.93 -11.05
CA SER A 172 0.78 -0.48 -10.80
C SER A 172 0.21 -0.96 -9.46
N LYS A 173 0.26 -0.11 -8.42
CA LYS A 173 -0.28 -0.43 -7.09
C LYS A 173 -1.79 -0.21 -6.98
N CYS A 174 -2.34 0.82 -7.63
CA CYS A 174 -3.71 1.25 -7.40
C CYS A 174 -4.54 1.54 -8.65
N GLY A 175 -4.24 0.94 -9.80
CA GLY A 175 -4.96 1.14 -11.07
C GLY A 175 -6.46 0.89 -11.00
N TRP A 176 -6.91 0.07 -10.04
CA TRP A 176 -8.33 -0.13 -9.71
C TRP A 176 -9.09 1.16 -9.33
N ILE A 177 -8.41 2.28 -9.01
CA ILE A 177 -9.06 3.58 -8.78
C ILE A 177 -9.52 4.25 -10.08
N LEU A 178 -8.93 3.90 -11.24
CA LEU A 178 -9.18 4.62 -12.48
C LEU A 178 -10.67 4.65 -12.86
N PRO A 179 -11.44 3.55 -12.72
CA PRO A 179 -12.88 3.57 -12.99
C PRO A 179 -13.70 4.44 -12.02
N LYS A 180 -13.12 4.88 -10.90
CA LYS A 180 -13.77 5.66 -9.84
C LYS A 180 -13.31 7.12 -9.82
N TYR A 181 -12.79 7.63 -10.93
CA TYR A 181 -12.11 8.92 -10.98
C TYR A 181 -12.96 10.11 -10.52
N GLN A 182 -14.27 10.08 -10.76
CA GLN A 182 -15.16 11.17 -10.32
C GLN A 182 -15.16 11.32 -8.80
N LEU A 183 -15.20 10.21 -8.07
CA LEU A 183 -15.13 10.22 -6.62
C LEU A 183 -13.73 10.61 -6.14
N PHE A 184 -12.69 10.14 -6.84
CA PHE A 184 -11.32 10.55 -6.60
C PHE A 184 -11.14 12.06 -6.72
N VAL A 185 -11.54 12.66 -7.84
CA VAL A 185 -11.44 14.11 -8.09
C VAL A 185 -12.23 14.89 -7.05
N ALA A 186 -13.46 14.48 -6.72
CA ALA A 186 -14.27 15.15 -5.71
C ALA A 186 -13.64 15.09 -4.31
N ASN A 187 -13.04 13.95 -3.95
CA ASN A 187 -12.37 13.78 -2.66
C ASN A 187 -11.02 14.51 -2.62
N VAL A 188 -10.29 14.61 -3.73
CA VAL A 188 -9.09 15.45 -3.83
C VAL A 188 -9.46 16.92 -3.61
N ALA A 189 -10.47 17.44 -4.32
CA ALA A 189 -10.94 18.81 -4.13
C ALA A 189 -11.39 19.08 -2.68
N PHE A 190 -12.04 18.10 -2.04
CA PHE A 190 -12.37 18.19 -0.62
C PHE A 190 -11.11 18.23 0.26
N LEU A 191 -10.10 17.40 0.03
CA LEU A 191 -8.86 17.44 0.80
C LEU A 191 -8.08 18.75 0.60
N GLU A 192 -8.10 19.29 -0.62
CA GLU A 192 -7.48 20.57 -0.95
C GLU A 192 -8.11 21.72 -0.15
N SER A 193 -9.43 21.69 0.08
CA SER A 193 -10.10 22.68 0.93
C SER A 193 -9.71 22.60 2.42
N PHE A 194 -8.97 21.57 2.83
CA PHE A 194 -8.39 21.40 4.18
C PHE A 194 -6.86 21.52 4.18
N GLY A 195 -6.26 22.09 3.14
CA GLY A 195 -4.81 22.34 3.05
C GLY A 195 -3.96 21.13 2.64
N ILE A 196 -4.60 20.01 2.27
CA ILE A 196 -3.90 18.81 1.75
C ILE A 196 -3.84 18.92 0.22
N VAL A 197 -2.74 19.48 -0.27
CA VAL A 197 -2.52 19.82 -1.69
C VAL A 197 -1.25 19.16 -2.27
N GLY A 198 -1.17 19.08 -3.60
CA GLY A 198 0.04 18.67 -4.33
C GLY A 198 0.63 17.34 -3.85
N ASP A 199 1.92 17.34 -3.51
CA ASP A 199 2.66 16.15 -3.05
C ASP A 199 2.00 15.42 -1.87
N GLN A 200 1.23 16.11 -1.03
CA GLN A 200 0.50 15.47 0.08
C GLN A 200 -0.57 14.50 -0.45
N VAL A 201 -1.25 14.86 -1.53
CA VAL A 201 -2.22 13.97 -2.21
C VAL A 201 -1.48 12.76 -2.80
N VAL A 202 -0.30 12.97 -3.39
CA VAL A 202 0.56 11.89 -3.91
C VAL A 202 0.96 10.91 -2.79
N ILE A 203 1.25 11.41 -1.58
CA ILE A 203 1.52 10.56 -0.41
C ILE A 203 0.32 9.66 -0.09
N LEU A 204 -0.91 10.21 -0.05
CA LEU A 204 -2.11 9.39 0.17
C LEU A 204 -2.35 8.41 -0.96
N LEU A 205 -2.13 8.81 -2.20
CA LEU A 205 -2.30 7.95 -3.36
C LEU A 205 -1.35 6.74 -3.29
N LYS A 206 -0.11 6.96 -2.86
CA LYS A 206 0.90 5.90 -2.67
C LYS A 206 0.65 5.01 -1.46
N ARG A 207 0.14 5.57 -0.36
CA ARG A 207 0.08 4.89 0.94
C ARG A 207 -1.31 4.38 1.30
N HIS A 208 -2.36 5.04 0.83
CA HIS A 208 -3.75 4.75 1.19
C HIS A 208 -4.76 5.22 0.10
N SER A 209 -4.58 4.77 -1.15
CA SER A 209 -5.45 5.16 -2.29
C SER A 209 -6.95 4.91 -2.08
N ARG A 210 -7.32 3.95 -1.21
CA ARG A 210 -8.72 3.68 -0.83
C ARG A 210 -9.43 4.85 -0.16
N LEU A 211 -8.72 5.71 0.55
CA LEU A 211 -9.33 6.89 1.17
C LEU A 211 -9.85 7.85 0.10
N LEU A 212 -9.10 8.01 -1.00
CA LEU A 212 -9.45 8.93 -2.08
C LEU A 212 -10.68 8.49 -2.88
N VAL A 213 -11.12 7.24 -2.75
CA VAL A 213 -12.35 6.73 -3.38
C VAL A 213 -13.35 6.21 -2.34
N SER A 214 -13.24 6.69 -1.10
CA SER A 214 -14.22 6.45 -0.04
C SER A 214 -15.41 7.39 -0.19
N SER A 215 -16.50 7.10 0.53
CA SER A 215 -17.65 8.00 0.56
C SER A 215 -17.28 9.36 1.16
N LYS A 216 -18.00 10.42 0.77
CA LYS A 216 -17.83 11.77 1.30
C LYS A 216 -17.94 11.82 2.84
N ALA A 217 -18.83 11.02 3.42
CA ALA A 217 -19.00 10.91 4.86
C ALA A 217 -17.76 10.32 5.54
N THR A 218 -17.16 9.28 4.96
CA THR A 218 -15.97 8.62 5.52
C THR A 218 -14.75 9.55 5.50
N ILE A 219 -14.48 10.21 4.37
CA ILE A 219 -13.32 11.11 4.27
C ILE A 219 -13.47 12.32 5.20
N ARG A 220 -14.68 12.90 5.28
CA ARG A 220 -14.99 13.99 6.21
C ARG A 220 -14.79 13.56 7.66
N LYS A 221 -15.28 12.39 8.05
CA LYS A 221 -15.09 11.83 9.39
C LYS A 221 -13.61 11.81 9.78
N TYR A 222 -12.74 11.32 8.89
CA TYR A 222 -11.31 11.21 9.20
C TYR A 222 -10.59 12.56 9.27
N VAL A 223 -11.00 13.52 8.43
CA VAL A 223 -10.46 14.89 8.48
C VAL A 223 -10.86 15.59 9.78
N LEU A 224 -12.14 15.54 10.16
CA LEU A 224 -12.62 16.09 11.44
C LEU A 224 -11.93 15.43 12.63
N GLN A 225 -11.76 14.11 12.59
CA GLN A 225 -11.02 13.39 13.63
C GLN A 225 -9.55 13.85 13.72
N ALA A 226 -8.90 14.20 12.60
CA ALA A 226 -7.56 14.75 12.62
C ALA A 226 -7.52 16.14 13.27
N GLU A 227 -8.51 16.99 13.00
CA GLU A 227 -8.65 18.31 13.63
C GLU A 227 -8.90 18.19 15.14
N GLU A 228 -9.80 17.29 15.57
CA GLU A 228 -10.05 16.98 16.99
C GLU A 228 -8.79 16.51 17.71
N LEU A 229 -7.93 15.76 17.02
CA LEU A 229 -6.62 15.32 17.52
C LEU A 229 -5.55 16.44 17.48
N GLY A 230 -5.91 17.64 17.04
CA GLY A 230 -5.08 18.84 17.07
C GLY A 230 -4.12 19.00 15.89
N PHE A 231 -4.41 18.38 14.74
CA PHE A 231 -3.69 18.68 13.50
C PHE A 231 -4.26 19.95 12.84
N ASN A 232 -3.39 20.89 12.50
CA ASN A 232 -3.76 22.11 11.77
C ASN A 232 -3.78 21.85 10.26
N GLN A 233 -4.76 22.44 9.55
CA GLN A 233 -4.93 22.38 8.09
C GLN A 233 -3.66 22.77 7.30
N ASN A 234 -2.85 23.69 7.81
CA ASN A 234 -1.62 24.14 7.16
C ASN A 234 -0.35 23.37 7.60
N SER A 235 -0.51 22.35 8.46
CA SER A 235 0.62 21.56 8.94
C SER A 235 0.95 20.44 7.96
N ARG A 236 2.24 20.33 7.59
CA ARG A 236 2.76 19.16 6.84
C ARG A 236 2.53 17.84 7.60
N MET A 237 2.27 17.86 8.90
CA MET A 237 1.95 16.65 9.67
C MET A 237 0.51 16.18 9.53
N LEU A 238 -0.41 17.04 9.06
CA LEU A 238 -1.81 16.67 8.89
C LEU A 238 -1.95 15.42 8.02
N ILE A 239 -1.26 15.37 6.87
CA ILE A 239 -1.35 14.22 5.97
C ILE A 239 -0.86 12.92 6.59
N HIS A 240 0.18 13.00 7.43
CA HIS A 240 0.71 11.85 8.15
C HIS A 240 -0.23 11.42 9.29
N GLY A 241 -0.83 12.38 9.99
CA GLY A 241 -1.88 12.19 10.98
C GLY A 241 -3.07 11.46 10.37
N LEU A 242 -3.66 12.04 9.33
CA LEU A 242 -4.77 11.49 8.58
C LEU A 242 -4.48 10.07 8.10
N HIS A 243 -3.32 9.85 7.47
CA HIS A 243 -2.93 8.51 7.03
C HIS A 243 -2.87 7.50 8.20
N THR A 244 -2.31 7.86 9.35
CA THR A 244 -2.28 6.95 10.50
C THR A 244 -3.68 6.67 11.05
N ILE A 245 -4.53 7.68 11.15
CA ILE A 245 -5.91 7.53 11.65
C ILE A 245 -6.71 6.61 10.71
N CYS A 246 -6.58 6.78 9.39
CA CYS A 246 -7.26 5.92 8.41
C CYS A 246 -6.70 4.49 8.40
N ALA A 247 -5.42 4.31 8.72
CA ALA A 247 -4.76 3.00 8.69
C ALA A 247 -5.03 2.13 9.93
N LEU A 248 -5.53 2.72 11.02
CA LEU A 248 -5.69 2.02 12.30
C LEU A 248 -7.16 2.00 12.75
N SER A 249 -7.57 0.89 13.34
CA SER A 249 -8.84 0.86 14.09
C SER A 249 -8.71 1.73 15.34
N HIS A 250 -9.83 2.29 15.83
CA HIS A 250 -9.87 3.04 17.08
C HIS A 250 -9.29 2.23 18.26
N LYS A 251 -9.62 0.93 18.33
CA LYS A 251 -9.08 0.01 19.35
C LYS A 251 -7.55 -0.11 19.26
N THR A 252 -7.00 -0.29 18.06
CA THR A 252 -5.55 -0.38 17.85
C THR A 252 -4.85 0.93 18.16
N PHE A 253 -5.43 2.06 17.75
CA PHE A 253 -4.90 3.39 18.03
C PHE A 253 -4.80 3.63 19.54
N LYS A 254 -5.90 3.42 20.28
CA LYS A 254 -5.95 3.56 21.73
C LYS A 254 -4.95 2.63 22.43
N LYS A 255 -4.95 1.34 22.09
CA LYS A 255 -4.03 0.36 22.68
C LYS A 255 -2.55 0.76 22.54
N LYS A 256 -2.17 1.40 21.43
CA LYS A 256 -0.80 1.86 21.22
C LYS A 256 -0.46 3.11 22.03
N LEU A 257 -1.40 4.03 22.21
CA LEU A 257 -1.23 5.15 23.12
C LEU A 257 -1.15 4.68 24.57
N ASP A 258 -1.97 3.72 24.96
CA ASP A 258 -1.95 3.12 26.30
C ASP A 258 -0.61 2.41 26.56
N LEU A 259 -0.08 1.69 25.55
CA LEU A 259 1.26 1.09 25.63
C LEU A 259 2.36 2.13 25.90
N ILE A 260 2.30 3.31 25.27
CA ILE A 260 3.27 4.39 25.54
C ILE A 260 3.10 4.85 27.00
N GLN A 261 1.87 5.04 27.46
CA GLN A 261 1.59 5.47 28.84
C GLN A 261 2.06 4.45 29.90
N CYS A 262 2.06 3.15 29.60
CA CYS A 262 2.62 2.13 30.50
C CYS A 262 4.12 2.32 30.80
N PHE A 263 4.85 3.08 29.99
CA PHE A 263 6.24 3.49 30.25
C PHE A 263 6.36 4.83 30.99
N GLY A 264 5.27 5.28 31.63
CA GLY A 264 5.24 6.46 32.47
C GLY A 264 5.13 7.78 31.73
N PHE A 265 4.73 7.78 30.45
CA PHE A 265 4.37 8.99 29.73
C PHE A 265 2.94 9.40 30.06
N SER A 266 2.69 10.71 30.20
CA SER A 266 1.32 11.20 30.36
C SER A 266 0.49 11.00 29.08
N LYS A 267 -0.83 11.14 29.20
CA LYS A 267 -1.74 11.14 28.05
C LYS A 267 -1.36 12.24 27.05
N ASP A 268 -1.02 13.43 27.54
CA ASP A 268 -0.66 14.58 26.71
C ASP A 268 0.71 14.39 26.04
N GLU A 269 1.69 13.83 26.75
CA GLU A 269 2.99 13.48 26.19
C GLU A 269 2.84 12.43 25.07
N SER A 270 2.04 11.39 25.31
CA SER A 270 1.77 10.34 24.33
C SER A 270 1.07 10.89 23.08
N MET A 271 0.11 11.80 23.27
CA MET A 271 -0.56 12.48 22.17
C MET A 271 0.39 13.42 21.42
N LEU A 272 1.27 14.13 22.12
CA LEU A 272 2.28 15.01 21.53
C LEU A 272 3.30 14.21 20.70
N MET A 273 3.71 13.03 21.17
CA MET A 273 4.53 12.10 20.41
C MET A 273 3.84 11.67 19.11
N PHE A 274 2.55 11.34 19.17
CA PHE A 274 1.76 11.02 17.99
C PHE A 274 1.67 12.20 17.01
N LYS A 275 1.38 13.42 17.48
CA LYS A 275 1.31 14.61 16.61
C LYS A 275 2.64 14.91 15.90
N ARG A 276 3.77 14.68 16.57
CA ARG A 276 5.12 14.91 16.02
C ARG A 276 5.59 13.81 15.08
N ALA A 277 5.19 12.57 15.33
CA ALA A 277 5.50 11.43 14.46
C ALA A 277 4.30 10.50 14.34
N PRO A 278 3.29 10.85 13.51
CA PRO A 278 2.07 10.04 13.40
C PRO A 278 2.34 8.60 12.97
N ALA A 279 3.40 8.41 12.19
CA ALA A 279 3.88 7.11 11.73
C ALA A 279 4.32 6.16 12.87
N LEU A 280 4.66 6.69 14.06
CA LEU A 280 5.07 5.90 15.23
C LEU A 280 4.04 4.82 15.55
N LEU A 281 2.75 5.19 15.59
CA LEU A 281 1.68 4.27 15.93
C LEU A 281 1.39 3.23 14.83
N ARG A 282 1.98 3.36 13.63
CA ARG A 282 1.89 2.33 12.59
C ARG A 282 2.93 1.23 12.75
N THR A 283 3.92 1.39 13.63
CA THR A 283 4.88 0.31 13.96
C THR A 283 4.21 -0.78 14.79
N SER A 284 4.80 -1.98 14.87
CA SER A 284 4.26 -3.05 15.72
C SER A 284 4.37 -2.70 17.21
N GLU A 285 3.48 -3.25 18.05
CA GLU A 285 3.55 -3.06 19.50
C GLU A 285 4.87 -3.57 20.08
N LYS A 286 5.36 -4.72 19.59
CA LYS A 286 6.67 -5.28 19.96
C LYS A 286 7.80 -4.28 19.69
N LYS A 287 7.84 -3.69 18.50
CA LYS A 287 8.88 -2.73 18.13
C LYS A 287 8.83 -1.49 19.03
N LEU A 288 7.63 -0.95 19.25
CA LEU A 288 7.43 0.22 20.10
C LEU A 288 7.89 -0.06 21.54
N LYS A 289 7.50 -1.22 22.10
CA LYS A 289 7.92 -1.67 23.44
C LYS A 289 9.44 -1.75 23.56
N VAL A 290 10.08 -2.53 22.67
CA VAL A 290 11.54 -2.73 22.67
C VAL A 290 12.29 -1.40 22.52
N GLY A 291 11.80 -0.52 21.63
CA GLY A 291 12.41 0.79 21.43
C GLY A 291 12.35 1.65 22.69
N ILE A 292 11.17 1.79 23.31
CA ILE A 292 11.00 2.62 24.51
C ILE A 292 11.86 2.08 25.66
N GLU A 293 11.81 0.76 25.90
CA GLU A 293 12.59 0.10 26.95
C GLU A 293 14.10 0.30 26.75
N PHE A 294 14.59 0.11 25.53
CA PHE A 294 16.00 0.33 25.22
C PHE A 294 16.43 1.78 25.47
N PHE A 295 15.67 2.77 24.98
CA PHE A 295 16.06 4.17 25.15
C PHE A 295 15.95 4.66 26.59
N LEU A 296 14.94 4.21 27.35
CA LEU A 296 14.76 4.63 28.74
C LEU A 296 15.68 3.89 29.71
N HIS A 297 15.88 2.58 29.53
CA HIS A 297 16.54 1.74 30.54
C HIS A 297 17.95 1.31 30.15
N THR A 298 18.30 1.25 28.87
CA THR A 298 19.66 0.90 28.44
C THR A 298 20.48 2.15 28.16
N VAL A 299 19.93 3.06 27.35
CA VAL A 299 20.60 4.30 26.97
C VAL A 299 20.45 5.37 28.06
N MET A 300 19.45 5.24 28.93
CA MET A 300 19.12 6.20 29.99
C MET A 300 18.78 7.60 29.45
N LEU A 301 18.04 7.67 28.33
CA LEU A 301 17.57 8.95 27.80
C LEU A 301 16.42 9.49 28.66
N PRO A 302 16.40 10.81 28.95
CA PRO A 302 15.25 11.44 29.56
C PRO A 302 13.99 11.27 28.70
N LYS A 303 12.83 11.01 29.32
CA LYS A 303 11.52 10.91 28.63
C LYS A 303 11.26 12.11 27.71
N SER A 304 11.64 13.31 28.13
CA SER A 304 11.47 14.54 27.35
C SER A 304 12.13 14.47 25.96
N ILE A 305 13.23 13.73 25.82
CA ILE A 305 13.89 13.51 24.52
C ILE A 305 13.02 12.64 23.61
N LEU A 306 12.38 11.59 24.14
CA LEU A 306 11.46 10.75 23.37
C LEU A 306 10.18 11.51 22.99
N VAL A 307 9.68 12.38 23.88
CA VAL A 307 8.53 13.25 23.59
C VAL A 307 8.83 14.26 22.49
N ASN A 308 10.04 14.82 22.49
CA ASN A 308 10.45 15.84 21.52
C ASN A 308 10.95 15.24 20.19
N ARG A 309 11.50 14.02 20.21
CA ARG A 309 12.04 13.33 19.02
C ARG A 309 11.53 11.88 18.90
N PRO A 310 10.21 11.65 18.82
CA PRO A 310 9.63 10.30 18.77
C PRO A 310 10.05 9.48 17.53
N VAL A 311 10.56 10.14 16.48
CA VAL A 311 11.04 9.49 15.25
C VAL A 311 12.12 8.45 15.51
N ILE A 312 12.92 8.58 16.59
CA ILE A 312 14.00 7.62 16.87
C ILE A 312 13.47 6.22 17.21
N LEU A 313 12.23 6.12 17.71
CA LEU A 313 11.54 4.86 17.97
C LEU A 313 11.11 4.14 16.68
N MET A 314 11.17 4.81 15.54
CA MET A 314 10.78 4.25 14.24
C MET A 314 11.96 3.59 13.51
N TYR A 315 13.20 3.92 13.87
CA TYR A 315 14.39 3.34 13.24
C TYR A 315 14.50 1.83 13.46
N SER A 316 15.18 1.13 12.55
CA SER A 316 15.45 -0.31 12.73
C SER A 316 16.29 -0.50 13.98
N ILE A 317 15.82 -1.32 14.92
CA ILE A 317 16.56 -1.57 16.16
C ILE A 317 17.85 -2.32 15.84
N GLU A 318 17.73 -3.39 15.04
CA GLU A 318 18.82 -4.29 14.66
C GLU A 318 19.78 -3.63 13.67
N ASP A 319 19.27 -2.95 12.64
CA ASP A 319 20.15 -2.46 11.55
C ASP A 319 20.68 -1.05 11.79
N ARG A 320 20.07 -0.27 12.70
CA ARG A 320 20.46 1.14 12.90
C ARG A 320 20.73 1.47 14.35
N VAL A 321 19.84 1.12 15.27
CA VAL A 321 19.97 1.58 16.67
C VAL A 321 21.13 0.85 17.36
N PHE A 322 21.17 -0.48 17.32
CA PHE A 322 22.22 -1.26 17.97
C PHE A 322 23.62 -1.03 17.37
N PRO A 323 23.83 -1.08 16.04
CA PRO A 323 25.13 -0.79 15.43
C PRO A 323 25.69 0.57 15.85
N ARG A 324 24.84 1.60 15.79
CA ARG A 324 25.26 2.97 16.14
C ARG A 324 25.43 3.16 17.65
N TYR A 325 24.72 2.39 18.47
CA TYR A 325 24.89 2.42 19.92
C TYR A 325 26.23 1.83 20.35
N ARG A 326 26.64 0.70 19.75
CA ARG A 326 27.95 0.09 20.01
C ARG A 326 29.09 1.04 19.64
N VAL A 327 29.00 1.67 18.47
CA VAL A 327 29.95 2.72 18.06
C VAL A 327 29.95 3.88 19.06
N PHE A 328 28.78 4.36 19.48
CA PHE A 328 28.66 5.42 20.49
C PHE A 328 29.32 5.04 21.82
N GLN A 329 29.11 3.82 22.31
CA GLN A 329 29.73 3.31 23.53
C GLN A 329 31.26 3.26 23.41
N LEU A 330 31.77 2.78 22.27
CA LEU A 330 33.22 2.68 22.02
C LEU A 330 33.88 4.07 21.94
N LEU A 331 33.25 5.01 21.22
CA LEU A 331 33.72 6.40 21.16
C LEU A 331 33.77 7.04 22.55
N LYS A 332 32.81 6.72 23.42
CA LYS A 332 32.74 7.23 24.79
C LYS A 332 33.79 6.58 25.70
N SER A 333 33.99 5.27 25.62
CA SER A 333 34.96 4.55 26.46
C SER A 333 36.41 4.89 26.11
N GLN A 334 36.69 5.17 24.84
CA GLN A 334 38.02 5.55 24.34
C GLN A 334 38.26 7.07 24.34
N ASN A 335 37.31 7.88 24.85
CA ASN A 335 37.39 9.35 24.89
C ASN A 335 37.73 10.01 23.54
N LEU A 336 37.29 9.41 22.43
CA LEU A 336 37.66 9.86 21.08
C LEU A 336 37.00 11.20 20.68
N CYS A 337 36.06 11.73 21.47
CA CYS A 337 35.35 12.97 21.19
C CYS A 337 35.42 13.95 22.37
N LYS A 338 36.09 15.11 22.17
CA LYS A 338 36.24 16.19 23.18
C LYS A 338 34.90 16.73 23.71
N LYS A 339 33.90 16.85 22.84
CA LYS A 339 32.47 16.99 23.20
C LYS A 339 31.79 15.73 22.68
N GLY A 340 31.41 14.81 23.56
CA GLY A 340 30.82 13.54 23.18
C GLY A 340 29.62 13.72 22.24
N PRO A 341 29.50 12.95 21.15
CA PRO A 341 28.39 13.10 20.21
C PRO A 341 27.09 12.71 20.89
N SER A 342 26.01 13.45 20.63
CA SER A 342 24.68 13.00 21.06
C SER A 342 24.32 11.72 20.32
N PHE A 343 24.08 10.63 21.05
CA PHE A 343 23.62 9.36 20.47
C PHE A 343 22.36 9.55 19.62
N VAL A 344 21.43 10.41 20.07
CA VAL A 344 20.22 10.76 19.32
C VAL A 344 20.56 11.39 17.97
N SER A 345 21.56 12.27 17.91
CA SER A 345 22.03 12.85 16.65
C SER A 345 22.68 11.81 15.76
N MET A 346 23.44 10.86 16.33
CA MET A 346 24.03 9.75 15.56
C MET A 346 22.98 8.90 14.83
N LEU A 347 21.82 8.67 15.45
CA LEU A 347 20.71 7.93 14.84
C LEU A 347 20.06 8.66 13.65
N CYS A 348 20.14 9.99 13.62
CA CYS A 348 19.49 10.81 12.60
C CYS A 348 20.31 11.01 11.33
N TYR A 349 21.61 10.67 11.33
CA TYR A 349 22.42 10.74 10.12
C TYR A 349 22.00 9.69 9.09
N SER A 350 22.19 10.00 7.80
CA SER A 350 22.20 8.97 6.76
C SER A 350 23.31 7.95 7.04
N GLU A 351 23.33 6.87 6.27
CA GLU A 351 24.38 5.87 6.41
C GLU A 351 25.75 6.47 6.10
N ASP A 352 25.90 7.08 4.93
CA ASP A 352 27.17 7.66 4.48
C ASP A 352 27.70 8.74 5.44
N MET A 353 26.82 9.64 5.90
CA MET A 353 27.19 10.67 6.87
C MET A 353 27.60 10.09 8.22
N PHE A 354 26.99 8.98 8.64
CA PHE A 354 27.36 8.32 9.89
C PHE A 354 28.74 7.69 9.77
N LEU A 355 28.97 6.93 8.70
CA LEU A 355 30.25 6.27 8.45
C LEU A 355 31.39 7.29 8.33
N ASP A 356 31.20 8.34 7.55
CA ASP A 356 32.20 9.41 7.39
C ASP A 356 32.54 10.09 8.74
N LYS A 357 31.52 10.51 9.48
CA LYS A 357 31.73 11.27 10.73
C LYS A 357 32.28 10.45 11.89
N PHE A 358 31.91 9.17 11.99
CA PHE A 358 32.17 8.36 13.18
C PHE A 358 33.06 7.16 12.96
N LEU A 359 33.32 6.75 11.71
CA LEU A 359 34.27 5.68 11.41
C LEU A 359 35.49 6.25 10.68
N SER A 360 35.30 6.92 9.54
CA SER A 360 36.41 7.42 8.70
C SER A 360 37.28 8.47 9.39
N LYS A 361 36.68 9.29 10.25
CA LYS A 361 37.38 10.35 11.00
C LYS A 361 38.43 9.81 11.98
N PHE A 362 38.23 8.61 12.52
CA PHE A 362 39.09 8.01 13.55
C PHE A 362 39.96 6.91 12.95
N LYS A 363 40.90 7.30 12.07
CA LYS A 363 41.71 6.35 11.27
C LYS A 363 42.41 5.29 12.13
N GLU A 364 42.95 5.68 13.27
CA GLU A 364 43.67 4.78 14.19
C GLU A 364 42.74 3.76 14.88
N ASN A 365 41.45 4.06 15.01
CA ASN A 365 40.45 3.21 15.67
C ASN A 365 39.43 2.62 14.66
N ALA A 366 39.66 2.81 13.36
CA ALA A 366 38.67 2.55 12.33
C ALA A 366 38.24 1.07 12.29
N GLU A 367 39.18 0.15 12.48
CA GLU A 367 38.90 -1.28 12.52
C GLU A 367 38.00 -1.67 13.70
N ALA A 368 38.33 -1.22 14.91
CA ALA A 368 37.53 -1.49 16.11
C ALA A 368 36.12 -0.87 16.01
N LEU A 369 36.01 0.36 15.47
CA LEU A 369 34.72 1.02 15.23
C LEU A 369 33.90 0.29 14.17
N LEU A 370 34.55 -0.23 13.12
CA LEU A 370 33.90 -1.02 12.08
C LEU A 370 33.41 -2.37 12.61
N ILE A 371 34.18 -3.04 13.46
CA ILE A 371 33.78 -4.28 14.15
C ILE A 371 32.58 -4.01 15.05
N ALA A 372 32.62 -2.95 15.86
CA ALA A 372 31.50 -2.56 16.71
C ALA A 372 30.23 -2.27 15.89
N TYR A 373 30.39 -1.60 14.75
CA TYR A 373 29.30 -1.31 13.82
C TYR A 373 28.73 -2.58 13.19
N LYS A 374 29.60 -3.48 12.71
CA LYS A 374 29.23 -4.71 12.01
C LYS A 374 28.92 -5.89 12.93
N GLY A 375 29.07 -5.77 14.25
CA GLY A 375 29.11 -6.93 15.18
C GLY A 375 27.95 -7.94 15.09
N HIS A 376 26.82 -7.62 14.45
CA HIS A 376 25.79 -8.62 14.12
C HIS A 376 26.18 -9.61 13.00
N LEU A 377 27.23 -9.34 12.21
CA LEU A 377 27.72 -10.16 11.10
C LEU A 377 28.87 -11.10 11.50
N LEU A 378 29.44 -10.95 12.70
CA LEU A 378 30.60 -11.73 13.16
C LEU A 378 30.22 -12.83 14.16
N GLU A 379 28.96 -12.87 14.61
CA GLU A 379 28.42 -13.87 15.55
C GLU A 379 27.40 -14.82 14.87
N ALA A 380 27.33 -14.85 13.54
CA ALA A 380 26.32 -15.57 12.75
C ALA A 380 26.83 -16.87 12.11
#